data_AF-A0A357VA51-F1
#
_entry.id   AF-A0A357VA51-F1
#
_cell.length_a   1.000
_cell.length_b   1.000
_cell.length_c   1.000
_cell.angle_alpha   90.00
_cell.angle_beta   90.00
_cell.angle_gamma   90.00
#
_symmetry.space_group_name_H-M   'P 1'
#
loop_
_entity.id
_entity.type
_entity.pdbx_description
1 polymer ?
#
loop_
_entity_poly.entity_id
_entity_poly.type
_entity_poly.pdbx_seq_one_letter_code
_entity_poly.pdbx_strand_id
1 'polypeptide(L)'
;MVNAILGTRIQQYRREVGITQAALAREVGISPSYLNLIEWNKRPIAGALLRKIASALNLSPDDLGSMAEERLNATLSEIAHLPSLKDANVERERTSEFIGRFPGWARAMAALAQSEHEATVRAQVLSDRLSNDPYLGAEIHKMLNRMTAIRSVADILVDYSDLPPERRDRFIEIIHEEIRVLSDNGETLATYLDKSVHAEKFLTPADEVEALFDEHGGRFDVIETIAGEISHMLTDLRPLPRRVKARALVDEHLKGPIQR
;
A
#
# COMPACT_ATOMS: atom_id res chain seq x y z
N MET A 1 16.85 2.49 -26.97
CA MET A 1 15.45 2.86 -27.21
C MET A 1 15.31 4.28 -26.71
N VAL A 2 15.42 5.30 -27.58
CA VAL A 2 15.74 6.67 -27.16
C VAL A 2 14.68 7.65 -27.67
N ASN A 3 13.98 8.23 -26.69
CA ASN A 3 13.42 9.59 -26.65
C ASN A 3 12.17 9.95 -27.45
N ALA A 4 11.00 9.71 -26.86
CA ALA A 4 9.74 10.36 -27.22
C ALA A 4 9.58 11.80 -26.67
N ILE A 5 10.52 12.31 -25.83
CA ILE A 5 10.41 13.63 -25.17
C ILE A 5 11.52 14.61 -25.59
N LEU A 6 12.58 14.12 -26.25
CA LEU A 6 13.78 14.94 -26.42
C LEU A 6 13.60 16.07 -27.46
N GLY A 7 12.73 15.90 -28.45
CA GLY A 7 12.35 16.96 -29.37
C GLY A 7 11.71 18.15 -28.68
N THR A 8 10.72 17.87 -27.84
CA THR A 8 10.01 18.89 -27.06
C THR A 8 10.94 19.64 -26.10
N ARG A 9 11.94 18.97 -25.51
CA ARG A 9 12.98 19.61 -24.69
C ARG A 9 13.87 20.54 -25.49
N ILE A 10 14.34 20.08 -26.67
CA ILE A 10 15.11 20.92 -27.58
C ILE A 10 14.30 22.19 -27.90
N GLN A 11 13.01 22.04 -28.19
CA GLN A 11 12.14 23.18 -28.47
C GLN A 11 12.01 24.14 -27.28
N GLN A 12 11.83 23.62 -26.07
CA GLN A 12 11.68 24.43 -24.86
C GLN A 12 12.96 25.21 -24.57
N TYR A 13 14.10 24.53 -24.43
CA TYR A 13 15.38 25.18 -24.16
C TYR A 13 15.72 26.20 -25.24
N ARG A 14 15.51 25.85 -26.52
CA ARG A 14 15.68 26.79 -27.63
C ARG A 14 14.90 28.09 -27.43
N ARG A 15 13.66 28.02 -26.94
CA ARG A 15 12.84 29.20 -26.63
C ARG A 15 13.34 29.96 -25.40
N GLU A 16 13.82 29.26 -24.38
CA GLU A 16 14.38 29.88 -23.16
C GLU A 16 15.65 30.68 -23.45
N VAL A 17 16.55 30.18 -24.29
CA VAL A 17 17.74 30.92 -24.77
C VAL A 17 17.43 31.91 -25.92
N GLY A 18 16.17 32.03 -26.34
CA GLY A 18 15.72 33.04 -27.30
C GLY A 18 16.18 32.83 -28.74
N ILE A 19 16.63 31.63 -29.12
CA ILE A 19 17.11 31.33 -30.47
C ILE A 19 15.99 30.78 -31.38
N THR A 20 16.02 31.13 -32.67
CA THR A 20 15.02 30.64 -33.62
C THR A 20 15.32 29.22 -34.07
N GLN A 21 14.29 28.46 -34.49
CA GLN A 21 14.47 27.11 -35.04
C GLN A 21 15.42 27.11 -36.24
N ALA A 22 15.33 28.12 -37.13
CA ALA A 22 16.23 28.25 -38.26
C ALA A 22 17.68 28.61 -37.87
N ALA A 23 17.89 29.31 -36.75
CA ALA A 23 19.22 29.57 -36.21
C ALA A 23 19.85 28.27 -35.68
N LEU A 24 19.12 27.55 -34.81
CA LEU A 24 19.60 26.27 -34.26
C LEU A 24 19.88 25.24 -35.37
N ALA A 25 19.02 25.14 -36.38
CA ALA A 25 19.20 24.22 -37.49
C ALA A 25 20.49 24.51 -38.28
N ARG A 26 20.78 25.80 -38.55
CA ARG A 26 22.02 26.22 -39.20
C ARG A 26 23.26 25.90 -38.37
N GLU A 27 23.20 26.17 -37.06
CA GLU A 27 24.31 25.95 -36.14
C GLU A 27 24.70 24.47 -36.04
N VAL A 28 23.72 23.56 -36.04
CA VAL A 28 23.98 22.11 -35.95
C VAL A 28 24.10 21.43 -37.32
N GLY A 29 23.95 22.18 -38.42
CA GLY A 29 24.17 21.72 -39.79
C GLY A 29 23.05 20.84 -40.37
N ILE A 30 21.79 21.12 -40.04
CA ILE A 30 20.60 20.41 -40.58
C ILE A 30 19.58 21.40 -41.17
N SER A 31 18.59 20.89 -41.90
CA SER A 31 17.51 21.75 -42.42
C SER A 31 16.52 22.15 -41.31
N PRO A 32 15.92 23.36 -41.37
CA PRO A 32 14.88 23.78 -40.43
C PRO A 32 13.70 22.81 -40.38
N SER A 33 13.28 22.27 -41.52
CA SER A 33 12.20 21.26 -41.58
C SER A 33 12.58 19.96 -40.87
N TYR A 34 13.85 19.54 -40.93
CA TYR A 34 14.31 18.35 -40.21
C TYR A 34 14.39 18.60 -38.70
N LEU A 35 14.88 19.76 -38.28
CA LEU A 35 14.83 20.17 -36.87
C LEU A 35 13.38 20.25 -36.36
N ASN A 36 12.44 20.71 -37.19
CA ASN A 36 11.03 20.72 -36.84
C ASN A 36 10.49 19.30 -36.57
N LEU A 37 10.79 18.34 -37.45
CA LEU A 37 10.38 16.95 -37.21
C LEU A 37 11.00 16.36 -35.94
N ILE A 38 12.23 16.75 -35.61
CA ILE A 38 12.89 16.38 -34.35
C ILE A 38 12.15 17.02 -33.18
N GLU A 39 11.92 18.35 -33.19
CA GLU A 39 11.23 19.09 -32.12
C GLU A 39 9.83 18.55 -31.83
N TRP A 40 9.12 18.05 -32.86
CA TRP A 40 7.81 17.43 -32.73
C TRP A 40 7.85 15.92 -32.41
N ASN A 41 9.03 15.37 -32.08
CA ASN A 41 9.25 13.95 -31.80
C ASN A 41 8.79 13.02 -32.94
N LYS A 42 8.72 13.51 -34.19
CA LYS A 42 8.37 12.73 -35.38
C LYS A 42 9.57 12.00 -36.00
N ARG A 43 10.78 12.39 -35.63
CA ARG A 43 12.04 11.76 -36.05
C ARG A 43 12.92 11.49 -34.83
N PRO A 44 13.42 10.26 -34.63
CA PRO A 44 14.41 10.01 -33.60
C PRO A 44 15.72 10.74 -33.96
N ILE A 45 16.42 11.21 -32.93
CA ILE A 45 17.69 11.92 -33.08
C ILE A 45 18.88 10.97 -32.84
N ALA A 46 19.86 11.02 -33.74
CA ALA A 46 21.11 10.27 -33.56
C ALA A 46 22.00 10.92 -32.49
N GLY A 47 22.75 10.13 -31.73
CA GLY A 47 23.58 10.62 -30.62
C GLY A 47 24.60 11.70 -31.01
N ALA A 48 25.14 11.65 -32.24
CA ALA A 48 26.03 12.70 -32.73
C ALA A 48 25.31 14.04 -32.95
N LEU A 49 24.08 14.02 -33.46
CA LEU A 49 23.26 15.22 -33.66
C LEU A 49 22.76 15.75 -32.31
N LEU A 50 22.41 14.86 -31.38
CA LEU A 50 22.02 15.23 -30.02
C LEU A 50 23.11 16.05 -29.32
N ARG A 51 24.36 15.58 -29.38
CA ARG A 51 25.50 16.31 -28.80
C ARG A 51 25.70 17.69 -29.43
N LYS A 52 25.52 17.80 -30.75
CA LYS A 52 25.59 19.10 -31.44
C LYS A 52 24.50 20.06 -30.96
N ILE A 53 23.27 19.58 -30.82
CA ILE A 53 22.16 20.39 -30.32
C ILE A 53 22.37 20.77 -28.85
N ALA A 54 22.82 19.85 -28.01
CA ALA A 54 23.16 20.13 -26.61
C ALA A 54 24.22 21.24 -26.51
N SER A 55 25.30 21.12 -27.30
CA SER A 55 26.36 22.13 -27.36
C SER A 55 25.87 23.50 -27.85
N ALA A 56 25.02 23.54 -28.88
CA ALA A 56 24.45 24.79 -29.39
C ALA A 56 23.49 25.47 -28.38
N LEU A 57 22.86 24.68 -27.51
CA LEU A 57 22.00 25.16 -26.43
C LEU A 57 22.75 25.41 -25.12
N ASN A 58 24.08 25.19 -25.10
CA ASN A 58 24.91 25.29 -23.90
C ASN A 58 24.49 24.33 -22.76
N LEU A 59 24.05 23.13 -23.13
CA LEU A 59 23.58 22.08 -22.24
C LEU A 59 24.49 20.83 -22.30
N SER A 60 24.58 20.10 -21.20
CA SER A 60 25.07 18.72 -21.21
C SER A 60 24.04 17.80 -21.88
N PRO A 61 24.46 16.71 -22.55
CA PRO A 61 23.53 15.66 -23.01
C PRO A 61 22.61 15.12 -21.90
N ASP A 62 23.08 15.15 -20.65
CA ASP A 62 22.32 14.71 -19.47
C ASP A 62 21.25 15.74 -19.05
N ASP A 63 21.45 17.04 -19.32
CA ASP A 63 20.45 18.09 -19.06
C ASP A 63 19.25 17.98 -20.01
N LEU A 64 19.49 17.48 -21.22
CA LEU A 64 18.45 17.09 -22.17
C LEU A 64 17.82 15.74 -21.83
N GLY A 65 18.35 15.02 -20.84
CA GLY A 65 18.02 13.65 -20.42
C GLY A 65 17.74 13.55 -18.91
N SER A 66 16.85 14.39 -18.36
CA SER A 66 16.60 14.35 -16.90
C SER A 66 15.90 13.05 -16.48
N MET A 67 16.55 12.27 -15.60
CA MET A 67 15.98 11.09 -14.95
C MET A 67 14.66 11.39 -14.23
N ALA A 68 14.45 12.64 -13.76
CA ALA A 68 13.23 13.03 -13.07
C ALA A 68 12.01 13.01 -13.99
N GLU A 69 12.17 13.38 -15.25
CA GLU A 69 11.09 13.35 -16.25
C GLU A 69 10.88 11.95 -16.83
N GLU A 70 11.93 11.12 -16.92
CA GLU A 70 11.76 9.70 -17.24
C GLU A 70 10.93 8.98 -16.17
N ARG A 71 11.20 9.27 -14.89
CA ARG A 71 10.37 8.80 -13.77
C ARG A 71 8.95 9.33 -13.88
N LEU A 72 8.77 10.62 -14.15
CA LEU A 72 7.42 11.20 -14.32
C LEU A 72 6.64 10.56 -15.47
N ASN A 73 7.31 10.24 -16.58
CA ASN A 73 6.70 9.53 -17.70
C ASN A 73 6.31 8.10 -17.33
N ALA A 74 7.18 7.38 -16.62
CA ALA A 74 6.85 6.06 -16.10
C ALA A 74 5.63 6.11 -15.18
N THR A 75 5.60 7.03 -14.21
CA THR A 75 4.47 7.22 -13.29
C THR A 75 3.18 7.55 -14.03
N LEU A 76 3.18 8.51 -14.96
CA LEU A 76 1.97 8.86 -15.72
C LEU A 76 1.53 7.74 -16.67
N SER A 77 2.47 6.96 -17.20
CA SER A 77 2.16 5.76 -17.98
C SER A 77 1.48 4.70 -17.13
N GLU A 78 1.98 4.43 -15.92
CA GLU A 78 1.34 3.52 -14.95
C GLU A 78 -0.06 4.00 -14.58
N ILE A 79 -0.23 5.29 -14.28
CA ILE A 79 -1.53 5.91 -13.99
C ILE A 79 -2.51 5.65 -15.14
N ALA A 80 -2.07 5.80 -16.39
CA ALA A 80 -2.93 5.57 -17.55
C ALA A 80 -3.37 4.10 -17.75
N HIS A 81 -2.77 3.15 -17.02
CA HIS A 81 -3.18 1.74 -16.99
C HIS A 81 -4.06 1.39 -15.79
N LEU A 82 -4.36 2.34 -14.90
CA LEU A 82 -5.22 2.08 -13.76
C LEU A 82 -6.62 1.66 -14.22
N PRO A 83 -7.21 0.59 -13.63
CA PRO A 83 -8.55 0.13 -13.98
C PRO A 83 -9.63 1.21 -13.85
N SER A 84 -9.47 2.12 -12.88
CA SER A 84 -10.37 3.26 -12.64
C SER A 84 -10.43 4.26 -13.79
N LEU A 85 -9.41 4.28 -14.66
CA LEU A 85 -9.33 5.20 -15.81
C LEU A 85 -9.64 4.52 -17.15
N LYS A 86 -10.13 3.27 -17.12
CA LYS A 86 -10.42 2.49 -18.33
C LYS A 86 -11.42 3.20 -19.27
N ASP A 87 -12.42 3.88 -18.71
CA ASP A 87 -13.47 4.56 -19.48
C ASP A 87 -13.08 5.98 -19.89
N ALA A 88 -11.98 6.52 -19.36
CA ALA A 88 -11.51 7.88 -19.66
C ALA A 88 -10.81 8.00 -21.03
N ASN A 89 -10.59 6.88 -21.73
CA ASN A 89 -9.93 6.82 -23.05
C ASN A 89 -8.60 7.59 -23.09
N VAL A 90 -7.75 7.39 -22.07
CA VAL A 90 -6.48 8.12 -21.92
C VAL A 90 -5.54 7.82 -23.09
N GLU A 91 -5.06 8.89 -23.74
CA GLU A 91 -4.15 8.83 -24.89
C GLU A 91 -2.71 8.46 -24.47
N ARG A 92 -2.48 7.20 -24.10
CA ARG A 92 -1.21 6.67 -23.56
C ARG A 92 0.03 7.01 -24.40
N GLU A 93 -0.09 6.98 -25.72
CA GLU A 93 1.03 7.26 -26.63
C GLU A 93 1.49 8.73 -26.58
N ARG A 94 0.64 9.61 -26.04
CA ARG A 94 0.86 11.06 -25.97
C ARG A 94 1.28 11.55 -24.59
N THR A 95 1.53 10.67 -23.62
CA THR A 95 2.03 11.05 -22.28
C THR A 95 3.30 11.91 -22.35
N SER A 96 4.20 11.58 -23.27
CA SER A 96 5.43 12.34 -23.51
C SER A 96 5.18 13.77 -24.01
N GLU A 97 4.18 13.94 -24.89
CA GLU A 97 3.75 15.25 -25.39
C GLU A 97 3.10 16.07 -24.27
N PHE A 98 2.29 15.42 -23.43
CA PHE A 98 1.64 16.06 -22.28
C PHE A 98 2.65 16.60 -21.27
N ILE A 99 3.67 15.81 -20.90
CA ILE A 99 4.75 16.26 -20.01
C ILE A 99 5.49 17.45 -20.60
N GLY A 100 5.86 17.38 -21.89
CA GLY A 100 6.60 18.45 -22.56
C GLY A 100 5.80 19.74 -22.71
N ARG A 101 4.47 19.65 -22.91
CA ARG A 101 3.61 20.83 -23.11
C ARG A 101 3.08 21.42 -21.80
N PHE A 102 2.86 20.59 -20.79
CA PHE A 102 2.26 20.98 -19.50
C PHE A 102 2.97 20.34 -18.30
N PRO A 103 4.26 20.63 -18.07
CA PRO A 103 5.06 19.95 -17.05
C PRO A 103 4.58 20.17 -15.60
N GLY A 104 3.93 21.30 -15.31
CA GLY A 104 3.33 21.57 -14.00
C GLY A 104 2.11 20.69 -13.73
N TRP A 105 1.22 20.57 -14.72
CA TRP A 105 0.03 19.71 -14.61
C TRP A 105 0.39 18.23 -14.58
N ALA A 106 1.38 17.82 -15.37
CA ALA A 106 1.92 16.45 -15.32
C ALA A 106 2.39 16.06 -13.92
N ARG A 107 3.17 16.94 -13.26
CA ARG A 107 3.61 16.72 -11.87
C ARG A 107 2.46 16.73 -10.88
N ALA A 108 1.50 17.65 -11.02
CA ALA A 108 0.34 17.71 -10.14
C ALA A 108 -0.52 16.44 -10.22
N MET A 109 -0.74 15.91 -11.43
CA MET A 109 -1.46 14.65 -11.63
C MET A 109 -0.74 13.45 -11.01
N ALA A 110 0.58 13.36 -11.21
CA ALA A 110 1.38 12.31 -10.58
C ALA A 110 1.32 12.39 -9.06
N ALA A 111 1.44 13.60 -8.49
CA ALA A 111 1.32 13.81 -7.04
C ALA A 111 -0.07 13.45 -6.50
N LEU A 112 -1.14 13.79 -7.23
CA LEU A 112 -2.51 13.44 -6.85
C LEU A 112 -2.72 11.93 -6.85
N ALA A 113 -2.27 11.23 -7.89
CA ALA A 113 -2.38 9.77 -7.97
C ALA A 113 -1.59 9.09 -6.85
N GLN A 114 -0.39 9.59 -6.53
CA GLN A 114 0.40 9.10 -5.41
C GLN A 114 -0.34 9.31 -4.08
N SER A 115 -0.90 10.50 -3.85
CA SER A 115 -1.68 10.80 -2.65
C SER A 115 -2.93 9.93 -2.52
N GLU A 116 -3.61 9.62 -3.62
CA GLU A 116 -4.77 8.73 -3.64
C GLU A 116 -4.34 7.30 -3.30
N HIS A 117 -3.28 6.80 -3.94
CA HIS A 117 -2.74 5.49 -3.65
C HIS A 117 -2.36 5.34 -2.17
N GLU A 118 -1.66 6.33 -1.61
CA GLU A 118 -1.30 6.35 -0.19
C GLU A 118 -2.53 6.39 0.73
N ALA A 119 -3.57 7.14 0.37
CA ALA A 119 -4.81 7.17 1.14
C ALA A 119 -5.51 5.81 1.11
N THR A 120 -5.56 5.14 -0.04
CA THR A 120 -6.13 3.81 -0.22
C THR A 120 -5.33 2.76 0.57
N VAL A 121 -3.99 2.80 0.53
CA VAL A 121 -3.14 1.92 1.34
C VAL A 121 -3.37 2.15 2.83
N ARG A 122 -3.43 3.41 3.29
CA ARG A 122 -3.74 3.72 4.70
C ARG A 122 -5.10 3.19 5.12
N ALA A 123 -6.12 3.34 4.28
CA ALA A 123 -7.45 2.80 4.55
C ALA A 123 -7.44 1.26 4.65
N GLN A 124 -6.70 0.57 3.78
CA GLN A 124 -6.55 -0.87 3.83
C GLN A 124 -5.83 -1.33 5.10
N VAL A 125 -4.72 -0.69 5.46
CA VAL A 125 -3.98 -1.00 6.70
C VAL A 125 -4.87 -0.78 7.94
N LEU A 126 -5.64 0.31 7.98
CA LEU A 126 -6.57 0.57 9.08
C LEU A 126 -7.65 -0.51 9.16
N SER A 127 -8.22 -0.90 8.01
CA SER A 127 -9.22 -1.99 7.93
C SER A 127 -8.64 -3.32 8.39
N ASP A 128 -7.41 -3.65 7.99
CA ASP A 128 -6.73 -4.88 8.36
C ASP A 128 -6.42 -4.91 9.86
N ARG A 129 -5.99 -3.77 10.43
CA ARG A 129 -5.80 -3.61 11.88
C ARG A 129 -7.12 -3.81 12.61
N LEU A 130 -8.18 -3.08 12.26
CA LEU A 130 -9.51 -3.23 12.87
C LEU A 130 -10.05 -4.67 12.78
N SER A 131 -9.80 -5.36 11.67
CA SER A 131 -10.31 -6.72 11.47
C SER A 131 -9.52 -7.79 12.21
N ASN A 132 -8.22 -7.56 12.44
CA ASN A 132 -7.30 -8.57 12.99
C ASN A 132 -6.73 -8.19 14.36
N ASP A 133 -7.19 -7.12 14.98
CA ASP A 133 -6.72 -6.67 16.29
C ASP A 133 -7.12 -7.68 17.39
N PRO A 134 -6.14 -8.34 18.03
CA PRO A 134 -6.41 -9.32 19.08
C PRO A 134 -7.09 -8.73 20.31
N TYR A 135 -6.79 -7.47 20.65
CA TYR A 135 -7.35 -6.77 21.80
C TYR A 135 -8.82 -6.43 21.53
N LEU A 136 -9.11 -5.84 20.36
CA LEU A 136 -10.48 -5.54 19.92
C LEU A 136 -11.34 -6.81 19.89
N GLY A 137 -10.81 -7.89 19.31
CA GLY A 137 -11.49 -9.19 19.27
C GLY A 137 -11.78 -9.75 20.66
N ALA A 138 -10.81 -9.67 21.58
CA ALA A 138 -10.99 -10.12 22.97
C ALA A 138 -12.11 -9.33 23.68
N GLU A 139 -12.16 -8.01 23.51
CA GLU A 139 -13.13 -7.16 24.21
C GLU A 139 -14.55 -7.32 23.68
N ILE A 140 -14.72 -7.47 22.36
CA ILE A 140 -15.99 -7.85 21.75
C ILE A 140 -16.46 -9.21 22.30
N HIS A 141 -15.57 -10.21 22.38
CA HIS A 141 -15.93 -11.52 22.93
C HIS A 141 -16.33 -11.45 24.41
N LYS A 142 -15.63 -10.66 25.24
CA LYS A 142 -16.04 -10.44 26.63
C LYS A 142 -17.45 -9.83 26.69
N MET A 143 -17.74 -8.81 25.88
CA MET A 143 -19.08 -8.19 25.83
C MET A 143 -20.16 -9.20 25.41
N LEU A 144 -19.91 -10.03 24.38
CA LEU A 144 -20.83 -11.07 23.93
C LEU A 144 -21.13 -12.10 25.02
N ASN A 145 -20.11 -12.52 25.77
CA ASN A 145 -20.28 -13.46 26.88
C ASN A 145 -21.13 -12.85 28.00
N ARG A 146 -20.90 -11.57 28.35
CA ARG A 146 -21.71 -10.86 29.36
C ARG A 146 -23.15 -10.68 28.93
N MET A 147 -23.39 -10.28 27.67
CA MET A 147 -24.75 -10.20 27.13
C MET A 147 -25.47 -11.56 27.17
N THR A 148 -24.75 -12.65 26.93
CA THR A 148 -25.28 -14.01 27.02
C THR A 148 -25.65 -14.36 28.46
N ALA A 149 -24.81 -14.01 29.44
CA ALA A 149 -25.10 -14.19 30.86
C ALA A 149 -26.34 -13.37 31.30
N ILE A 150 -26.41 -12.09 30.93
CA ILE A 150 -27.56 -11.22 31.20
C ILE A 150 -28.83 -11.83 30.62
N ARG A 151 -28.81 -12.25 29.34
CA ARG A 151 -29.95 -12.89 28.69
C ARG A 151 -30.38 -14.15 29.45
N SER A 152 -29.44 -15.04 29.78
CA SER A 152 -29.77 -16.28 30.50
C SER A 152 -30.39 -16.02 31.87
N VAL A 153 -29.90 -15.03 32.62
CA VAL A 153 -30.46 -14.69 33.94
C VAL A 153 -31.81 -14.00 33.81
N ALA A 154 -31.98 -13.15 32.80
CA ALA A 154 -33.25 -12.51 32.49
C ALA A 154 -34.31 -13.54 32.07
N ASP A 155 -33.95 -14.51 31.23
CA ASP A 155 -34.84 -15.59 30.80
C ASP A 155 -35.31 -16.42 32.01
N ILE A 156 -34.42 -16.74 32.95
CA ILE A 156 -34.78 -17.43 34.22
C ILE A 156 -35.79 -16.61 35.03
N LEU A 157 -35.57 -15.29 35.16
CA LEU A 157 -36.46 -14.40 35.91
C LEU A 157 -37.83 -14.26 35.25
N VAL A 158 -37.91 -14.35 33.92
CA VAL A 158 -39.16 -14.28 33.15
C VAL A 158 -39.90 -15.61 33.19
N ASP A 159 -39.21 -16.73 32.96
CA ASP A 159 -39.81 -18.07 32.85
C ASP A 159 -40.24 -18.64 34.20
N TYR A 160 -39.54 -18.27 35.30
CA TYR A 160 -39.83 -18.75 36.67
C TYR A 160 -40.31 -17.61 37.57
N SER A 161 -41.56 -17.19 37.39
CA SER A 161 -42.17 -16.09 38.13
C SER A 161 -42.40 -16.34 39.64
N ASP A 162 -42.39 -17.60 40.08
CA ASP A 162 -42.62 -18.06 41.46
C ASP A 162 -41.34 -18.23 42.30
N LEU A 163 -40.21 -17.71 41.81
CA LEU A 163 -38.93 -17.76 42.53
C LEU A 163 -39.03 -17.13 43.93
N PRO A 164 -38.45 -17.77 44.97
CA PRO A 164 -38.29 -17.17 46.28
C PRO A 164 -37.56 -15.82 46.20
N PRO A 165 -37.94 -14.82 47.02
CA PRO A 165 -37.40 -13.47 46.95
C PRO A 165 -35.87 -13.44 47.04
N GLU A 166 -35.27 -14.23 47.93
CA GLU A 166 -33.81 -14.34 48.07
C GLU A 166 -33.07 -14.77 46.78
N ARG A 167 -33.69 -15.65 45.97
CA ARG A 167 -33.09 -16.09 44.69
C ARG A 167 -33.29 -15.05 43.60
N ARG A 168 -34.46 -14.39 43.59
CA ARG A 168 -34.77 -13.30 42.67
C ARG A 168 -33.79 -12.14 42.87
N ASP A 169 -33.57 -11.72 44.10
CA ASP A 169 -32.65 -10.63 44.46
C ASP A 169 -31.22 -10.95 43.99
N ARG A 170 -30.77 -12.20 44.18
CA ARG A 170 -29.46 -12.66 43.69
C ARG A 170 -29.34 -12.60 42.16
N PHE A 171 -30.37 -13.00 41.42
CA PHE A 171 -30.35 -12.91 39.95
C PHE A 171 -30.37 -11.45 39.47
N ILE A 172 -31.09 -10.57 40.16
CA ILE A 172 -31.07 -9.13 39.89
C ILE A 172 -29.66 -8.56 40.14
N GLU A 173 -29.01 -8.94 41.24
CA GLU A 173 -27.61 -8.55 41.53
C GLU A 173 -26.65 -9.02 40.43
N ILE A 174 -26.78 -10.27 39.97
CA ILE A 174 -25.95 -10.80 38.88
C ILE A 174 -26.15 -9.98 37.60
N ILE A 175 -27.40 -9.67 37.21
CA ILE A 175 -27.66 -8.82 36.04
C ILE A 175 -27.04 -7.43 36.22
N HIS A 176 -27.19 -6.84 37.41
CA HIS A 176 -26.64 -5.51 37.69
C HIS A 176 -25.11 -5.48 37.55
N GLU A 177 -24.43 -6.48 38.07
CA GLU A 177 -22.97 -6.61 37.95
C GLU A 177 -22.56 -6.84 36.49
N GLU A 178 -23.24 -7.73 35.77
CA GLU A 178 -22.92 -7.98 34.36
C GLU A 178 -23.14 -6.74 33.47
N ILE A 179 -24.19 -5.95 33.72
CA ILE A 179 -24.44 -4.69 33.02
C ILE A 179 -23.34 -3.66 33.33
N ARG A 180 -22.91 -3.57 34.59
CA ARG A 180 -21.82 -2.67 35.00
C ARG A 180 -20.54 -3.00 34.26
N VAL A 181 -20.09 -4.26 34.30
CA VAL A 181 -18.84 -4.62 33.64
C VAL A 181 -18.96 -4.60 32.12
N LEU A 182 -20.15 -4.87 31.55
CA LEU A 182 -20.41 -4.66 30.13
C LEU A 182 -20.22 -3.18 29.73
N SER A 183 -20.66 -2.25 30.58
CA SER A 183 -20.49 -0.81 30.37
C SER A 183 -19.02 -0.40 30.45
N ASP A 184 -18.28 -0.89 31.45
CA ASP A 184 -16.85 -0.64 31.61
C ASP A 184 -16.04 -1.15 30.40
N ASN A 185 -16.38 -2.35 29.90
CA ASN A 185 -15.79 -2.91 28.69
C ASN A 185 -16.08 -2.03 27.46
N GLY A 186 -17.31 -1.50 27.35
CA GLY A 186 -17.71 -0.59 26.27
C GLY A 186 -16.96 0.74 26.31
N GLU A 187 -16.77 1.34 27.49
CA GLU A 187 -16.00 2.57 27.67
C GLU A 187 -14.51 2.39 27.34
N THR A 188 -13.95 1.25 27.75
CA THR A 188 -12.57 0.87 27.41
C THR A 188 -12.40 0.74 25.90
N LEU A 189 -13.34 0.07 25.24
CA LEU A 189 -13.34 -0.11 23.79
C LEU A 189 -13.50 1.23 23.04
N ALA A 190 -14.39 2.11 23.50
CA ALA A 190 -14.56 3.45 22.93
C ALA A 190 -13.27 4.29 23.05
N THR A 191 -12.62 4.25 24.21
CA THR A 191 -11.34 4.92 24.46
C THR A 191 -10.23 4.39 23.56
N TYR A 192 -10.21 3.08 23.31
CA TYR A 192 -9.25 2.44 22.42
C TYR A 192 -9.42 2.90 20.97
N LEU A 193 -10.65 2.90 20.46
CA LEU A 193 -10.96 3.33 19.10
C LEU A 193 -10.65 4.83 18.90
N ASP A 194 -10.97 5.68 19.87
CA ASP A 194 -10.65 7.11 19.82
C ASP A 194 -9.12 7.36 19.72
N LYS A 195 -8.32 6.59 20.47
CA LYS A 195 -6.86 6.64 20.39
C LYS A 195 -6.31 6.14 19.05
N SER A 196 -6.91 5.11 18.45
CA SER A 196 -6.48 4.60 17.14
C SER A 196 -6.71 5.58 15.98
N VAL A 197 -7.74 6.43 16.08
CA VAL A 197 -8.01 7.49 15.08
C VAL A 197 -6.99 8.63 15.17
N HIS A 198 -6.36 8.82 16.33
CA HIS A 198 -5.30 9.79 16.57
C HIS A 198 -3.88 9.17 16.49
N ALA A 199 -3.76 7.90 16.11
CA ALA A 199 -2.51 7.12 16.11
C ALA A 199 -1.59 7.40 14.91
N GLU A 200 -1.55 8.62 14.37
CA GLU A 200 -0.37 9.04 13.59
C GLU A 200 0.89 9.18 14.47
N LYS A 201 0.78 9.05 15.81
CA LYS A 201 1.89 9.32 16.74
C LYS A 201 2.12 8.38 17.93
N PHE A 202 1.28 7.37 18.16
CA PHE A 202 1.52 6.43 19.27
C PHE A 202 1.48 4.99 18.76
N LEU A 203 2.65 4.38 18.72
CA LEU A 203 2.84 2.96 18.53
C LEU A 203 2.22 2.26 19.76
N THR A 204 1.31 1.31 19.55
CA THR A 204 0.98 0.36 20.61
C THR A 204 2.24 -0.46 20.94
N PRO A 205 2.33 -1.13 22.10
CA PRO A 205 3.47 -2.01 22.39
C PRO A 205 3.68 -3.10 21.31
N ALA A 206 2.62 -3.51 20.62
CA ALA A 206 2.72 -4.41 19.47
C ALA A 206 3.30 -3.70 18.24
N ASP A 207 2.88 -2.46 17.95
CA ASP A 207 3.45 -1.64 16.87
C ASP A 207 4.93 -1.29 17.13
N GLU A 208 5.35 -1.08 18.39
CA GLU A 208 6.76 -0.83 18.73
C GLU A 208 7.63 -2.05 18.42
N VAL A 209 7.12 -3.25 18.72
CA VAL A 209 7.77 -4.51 18.37
C VAL A 209 7.78 -4.70 16.85
N GLU A 210 6.67 -4.44 16.15
CA GLU A 210 6.59 -4.57 14.70
C GLU A 210 7.56 -3.60 14.00
N ALA A 211 7.61 -2.34 14.44
CA ALA A 211 8.56 -1.34 13.96
C ALA A 211 10.02 -1.74 14.21
N LEU A 212 10.32 -2.35 15.36
CA LEU A 212 11.66 -2.88 15.66
C LEU A 212 12.05 -3.99 14.68
N PHE A 213 11.12 -4.89 14.35
CA PHE A 213 11.36 -5.95 13.36
C PHE A 213 11.55 -5.39 11.95
N ASP A 214 10.76 -4.39 11.55
CA ASP A 214 10.89 -3.72 10.26
C ASP A 214 12.22 -2.96 10.12
N GLU A 215 12.67 -2.25 11.16
CA GLU A 215 13.97 -1.54 11.17
C GLU A 215 15.14 -2.52 10.97
N HIS A 216 15.03 -3.71 11.53
CA HIS A 216 16.04 -4.77 11.40
C HIS A 216 15.86 -5.62 10.13
N GLY A 217 14.89 -5.28 9.27
CA GLY A 217 14.58 -6.05 8.06
C GLY A 217 14.20 -7.50 8.35
N GLY A 218 13.60 -7.76 9.51
CA GLY A 218 13.24 -9.09 10.00
C GLY A 218 14.43 -9.98 10.39
N ARG A 219 15.66 -9.45 10.48
CA ARG A 219 16.87 -10.24 10.75
C ARG A 219 17.53 -9.82 12.05
N PHE A 220 17.71 -10.78 12.97
CA PHE A 220 18.37 -10.56 14.25
C PHE A 220 19.51 -11.56 14.42
N ASP A 221 20.76 -11.09 14.51
CA ASP A 221 21.95 -11.95 14.49
C ASP A 221 21.95 -13.04 15.58
N VAL A 222 21.43 -12.72 16.76
CA VAL A 222 21.29 -13.69 17.87
C VAL A 222 20.29 -14.79 17.50
N ILE A 223 19.16 -14.42 16.89
CA ILE A 223 18.13 -15.38 16.45
C ILE A 223 18.67 -16.21 15.29
N GLU A 224 19.36 -15.62 14.32
CA GLU A 224 19.94 -16.32 13.17
C GLU A 224 21.02 -17.32 13.59
N THR A 225 21.84 -16.96 14.59
CA THR A 225 22.88 -17.86 15.11
C THR A 225 22.25 -19.08 15.78
N ILE A 226 21.28 -18.87 16.67
CA ILE A 226 20.57 -19.96 17.36
C ILE A 226 19.72 -20.77 16.38
N ALA A 227 19.06 -20.11 15.42
CA ALA A 227 18.29 -20.76 14.37
C ALA A 227 19.19 -21.61 13.49
N GLY A 228 20.39 -21.15 13.13
CA GLY A 228 21.39 -21.95 12.42
C GLY A 228 21.86 -23.17 13.22
N GLU A 229 22.06 -23.01 14.52
CA GLU A 229 22.40 -24.09 15.44
C GLU A 229 21.29 -25.13 15.54
N ILE A 230 20.00 -24.75 15.49
CA ILE A 230 18.86 -25.68 15.66
C ILE A 230 18.26 -26.08 14.30
N SER A 231 18.65 -25.45 13.19
CA SER A 231 18.08 -25.68 11.85
C SER A 231 18.23 -27.13 11.40
N HIS A 232 19.27 -27.83 11.85
CA HIS A 232 19.48 -29.24 11.55
C HIS A 232 18.47 -30.17 12.24
N MET A 233 17.77 -29.69 13.26
CA MET A 233 16.68 -30.39 13.95
C MET A 233 15.32 -30.18 13.27
N LEU A 234 15.22 -29.21 12.36
CA LEU A 234 14.01 -28.91 11.60
C LEU A 234 14.09 -29.58 10.23
N THR A 235 13.40 -30.71 10.07
CA THR A 235 13.37 -31.48 8.81
C THR A 235 12.65 -30.77 7.67
N ASP A 236 11.88 -29.72 7.96
CA ASP A 236 11.07 -28.98 6.99
C ASP A 236 11.09 -27.47 7.29
N LEU A 237 11.77 -26.70 6.42
CA LEU A 237 11.94 -25.24 6.55
C LEU A 237 10.75 -24.43 5.98
N ARG A 238 9.73 -25.10 5.44
CA ARG A 238 8.48 -24.46 5.01
C ARG A 238 7.36 -24.85 5.96
N PRO A 239 6.67 -23.89 6.61
CA PRO A 239 5.45 -24.20 7.32
C PRO A 239 4.41 -24.67 6.30
N LEU A 240 4.24 -25.99 6.20
CA LEU A 240 3.16 -26.57 5.42
C LEU A 240 1.82 -26.14 6.04
N PRO A 241 0.84 -25.68 5.25
CA PRO A 241 -0.49 -25.36 5.76
C PRO A 241 -1.03 -26.53 6.60
N ARG A 242 -1.72 -26.25 7.72
CA ARG A 242 -2.21 -27.29 8.67
C ARG A 242 -2.94 -28.45 7.96
N ARG A 243 -3.63 -28.16 6.86
CA ARG A 243 -4.35 -29.12 6.01
C ARG A 243 -3.44 -30.14 5.31
N VAL A 244 -2.21 -29.75 4.94
CA VAL A 244 -1.23 -30.63 4.29
C VAL A 244 -0.59 -31.56 5.31
N LYS A 245 -0.24 -31.05 6.50
CA LYS A 245 0.24 -31.90 7.63
C LYS A 245 -0.81 -32.93 8.06
N ALA A 246 -2.08 -32.52 8.17
CA ALA A 246 -3.17 -33.45 8.51
C ALA A 246 -3.35 -34.56 7.46
N ARG A 247 -3.19 -34.24 6.17
CA ARG A 247 -3.33 -35.20 5.08
C ARG A 247 -2.15 -36.18 5.02
N ALA A 248 -0.93 -35.70 5.27
CA ALA A 248 0.26 -36.55 5.36
C ALA A 248 0.16 -37.55 6.54
N LEU A 249 -0.35 -37.11 7.70
CA LEU A 249 -0.57 -37.98 8.87
C LEU A 249 -1.61 -39.09 8.60
N VAL A 250 -2.68 -38.75 7.89
CA VAL A 250 -3.69 -39.73 7.43
C VAL A 250 -3.07 -40.73 6.45
N ASP A 251 -2.28 -40.27 5.49
CA ASP A 251 -1.61 -41.16 4.53
C ASP A 251 -0.51 -42.03 5.17
N GLU A 252 0.10 -41.59 6.26
CA GLU A 252 1.14 -42.34 6.98
C GLU A 252 0.53 -43.39 7.92
N HIS A 253 -0.56 -43.07 8.61
CA HIS A 253 -1.10 -43.90 9.70
C HIS A 253 -2.36 -44.68 9.33
N LEU A 254 -3.04 -44.35 8.22
CA LEU A 254 -4.31 -44.98 7.82
C LEU A 254 -4.24 -45.71 6.46
N LYS A 255 -3.05 -46.00 5.95
CA LYS A 255 -2.83 -46.79 4.71
C LYS A 255 -2.96 -48.31 4.88
N GLY A 256 -3.55 -48.80 5.97
CA GLY A 256 -4.04 -50.17 6.04
C GLY A 256 -5.47 -50.24 5.49
N PRO A 257 -5.83 -51.21 4.64
CA PRO A 257 -7.23 -51.39 4.25
C PRO A 257 -8.04 -51.63 5.53
N ILE A 258 -9.07 -50.81 5.77
CA ILE A 258 -10.09 -51.11 6.76
C ILE A 258 -10.74 -52.42 6.30
N GLN A 259 -10.30 -53.54 6.88
CA GLN A 259 -11.00 -54.81 6.72
C GLN A 259 -12.37 -54.63 7.38
N ARG A 260 -13.42 -54.61 6.55
CA ARG A 260 -14.79 -54.82 6.99
C ARG A 260 -15.00 -56.29 7.31
#